data_AF-A0A2H3JEG4-F1
#
_entry.id   AF-A0A2H3JEG4-F1
#
_cell.length_a   1.000
_cell.length_b   1.000
_cell.length_c   1.000
_cell.angle_alpha   90.00
_cell.angle_beta   90.00
_cell.angle_gamma   90.00
#
_symmetry.space_group_name_H-M   'P 1'
#
loop_
_entity.id
_entity.type
_entity.pdbx_description
1 polymer ?
#
loop_
_entity_poly.entity_id
_entity_poly.type
_entity_poly.pdbx_seq_one_letter_code
_entity_poly.pdbx_strand_id
1 'polypeptide(L)'
;MSLGYSQRMYTRRNVDVGQLERVASYPPSRALSQAMHSENIDEDQVLDDVGEESERDELEVEPPDVGDGQSNNRETASSSHNRNPLGKNQHANCPPKDDSRVASALMEYHRRNITDRRVISVLLSQEHGIQMSPATVARRRRSLGLMASGVTTRQTPETVKRQLVADQMARDSLGRYGPRRIQKTISEETGVHLTRDWIANEMRKVDPKGFTLRHPANRKSRRQQSPT
;
A
#
# COMPACT_ATOMS: atom_id res chain seq x y z
N MET A 1 -39.80 30.60 -20.70
CA MET A 1 -39.85 29.27 -20.04
C MET A 1 -38.83 29.29 -18.92
N SER A 2 -39.30 29.29 -17.67
CA SER A 2 -38.50 29.57 -16.46
C SER A 2 -37.79 28.30 -15.96
N LEU A 3 -36.48 28.41 -15.71
CA LEU A 3 -35.62 27.34 -15.21
C LEU A 3 -35.80 27.16 -13.70
N GLY A 4 -36.42 26.05 -13.29
CA GLY A 4 -36.57 25.67 -11.88
C GLY A 4 -35.29 25.07 -11.31
N TYR A 5 -34.49 25.88 -10.61
CA TYR A 5 -33.36 25.40 -9.80
C TYR A 5 -33.87 24.86 -8.46
N SER A 6 -33.87 23.53 -8.32
CA SER A 6 -34.18 22.85 -7.06
C SER A 6 -32.95 22.88 -6.13
N GLN A 7 -32.93 23.84 -5.21
CA GLN A 7 -31.99 23.88 -4.08
C GLN A 7 -32.35 22.79 -3.07
N ARG A 8 -31.63 21.67 -3.13
CA ARG A 8 -31.64 20.68 -2.03
C ARG A 8 -30.64 21.11 -0.96
N MET A 9 -31.21 21.60 0.14
CA MET A 9 -30.53 21.88 1.40
C MET A 9 -29.90 20.60 1.97
N TYR A 10 -28.58 20.56 2.11
CA TYR A 10 -27.89 19.56 2.92
C TYR A 10 -27.78 20.07 4.36
N THR A 11 -28.56 19.50 5.27
CA THR A 11 -28.41 19.73 6.70
C THR A 11 -27.19 18.95 7.22
N ARG A 12 -26.12 19.69 7.55
CA ARG A 12 -24.99 19.16 8.33
C ARG A 12 -25.49 18.87 9.75
N ARG A 13 -25.62 17.60 10.13
CA ARG A 13 -25.69 17.23 11.55
C ARG A 13 -24.30 17.42 12.16
N ASN A 14 -24.18 18.40 13.05
CA ASN A 14 -23.08 18.48 13.99
C ASN A 14 -23.19 17.28 14.93
N VAL A 15 -22.19 16.40 14.89
CA VAL A 15 -22.02 15.37 15.92
C VAL A 15 -21.23 16.06 17.04
N ASP A 16 -21.91 16.24 18.16
CA ASP A 16 -21.33 16.72 19.40
C ASP A 16 -20.36 15.65 19.93
N VAL A 17 -19.05 15.94 19.91
CA VAL A 17 -17.98 15.03 20.36
C VAL A 17 -17.51 15.42 21.77
N GLY A 18 -18.39 16.04 22.55
CA GLY A 18 -18.19 16.25 23.97
C GLY A 18 -18.64 15.02 24.77
N GLN A 19 -17.78 14.57 25.68
CA GLN A 19 -17.98 13.50 26.67
C GLN A 19 -17.56 12.08 26.28
N LEU A 20 -16.24 11.86 26.26
CA LEU A 20 -15.62 10.61 26.75
C LEU A 20 -14.27 10.94 27.42
N GLU A 21 -14.30 11.85 28.40
CA GLU A 21 -13.26 11.90 29.43
C GLU A 21 -13.60 10.85 30.51
N ARG A 22 -12.98 9.68 30.44
CA ARG A 22 -12.83 8.78 31.60
C ARG A 22 -11.42 8.17 31.61
N VAL A 23 -10.56 8.87 32.34
CA VAL A 23 -9.57 8.37 33.30
C VAL A 23 -9.06 6.93 33.08
N ALA A 24 -7.90 6.79 32.46
CA ALA A 24 -7.00 5.68 32.69
C ALA A 24 -5.64 6.26 33.13
N SER A 25 -5.56 6.53 34.43
CA SER A 25 -4.31 6.82 35.15
C SER A 25 -3.43 5.56 35.09
N TYR A 26 -2.47 5.54 34.18
CA TYR A 26 -1.39 4.55 34.22
C TYR A 26 -0.30 5.06 35.16
N PRO A 27 0.12 4.27 36.17
CA PRO A 27 1.21 4.65 37.05
C PRO A 27 2.53 4.72 36.27
N PRO A 28 3.44 5.65 36.63
CA PRO A 28 4.78 5.68 36.07
C PRO A 28 5.56 4.45 36.56
N SER A 29 5.90 3.56 35.64
CA SER A 29 6.85 2.46 35.88
C SER A 29 8.23 3.03 36.18
N ARG A 30 8.45 3.20 37.49
CA ARG A 30 9.69 3.08 38.25
C ARG A 30 10.95 2.75 37.44
N ALA A 31 11.91 3.64 37.60
CA ALA A 31 13.31 3.49 37.24
C ALA A 31 13.88 2.08 37.49
N LEU A 32 14.54 1.55 36.47
CA LEU A 32 15.62 0.58 36.61
C LEU A 32 16.87 1.25 36.04
N SER A 33 17.60 1.87 36.96
CA SER A 33 19.00 2.23 36.82
C SER A 33 19.85 0.98 36.64
N GLN A 34 20.96 1.15 35.89
CA GLN A 34 22.25 0.47 36.06
C GLN A 34 22.33 -1.04 35.78
N ALA A 35 22.98 -1.38 34.68
CA ALA A 35 24.18 -2.23 34.65
C ALA A 35 24.73 -2.19 33.21
N MET A 36 25.90 -1.59 32.99
CA MET A 36 27.16 -2.33 32.75
C MET A 36 27.08 -3.19 31.48
N HIS A 37 27.84 -2.82 30.45
CA HIS A 37 28.86 -3.63 29.76
C HIS A 37 29.28 -2.84 28.50
N SER A 38 30.22 -1.93 28.73
CA SER A 38 31.12 -1.42 27.71
C SER A 38 32.12 -2.52 27.38
N GLU A 39 31.87 -3.27 26.30
CA GLU A 39 32.91 -4.07 25.66
C GLU A 39 33.40 -3.29 24.44
N ASN A 40 34.61 -2.74 24.61
CA ASN A 40 35.49 -2.38 23.52
C ASN A 40 35.72 -3.67 22.71
N ILE A 41 35.34 -3.65 21.44
CA ILE A 41 35.83 -4.65 20.48
C ILE A 41 36.95 -3.97 19.72
N ASP A 42 38.14 -4.52 19.96
CA ASP A 42 39.41 -4.12 19.41
C ASP A 42 39.38 -4.00 17.89
N GLU A 43 39.90 -2.86 17.41
CA GLU A 43 40.58 -2.80 16.13
C GLU A 43 41.81 -3.70 16.21
N ASP A 44 41.79 -4.85 15.57
CA ASP A 44 43.01 -5.48 15.07
C ASP A 44 42.71 -6.25 13.78
N GLN A 45 43.28 -5.70 12.71
CA GLN A 45 44.02 -6.39 11.65
C GLN A 45 43.59 -7.82 11.28
N VAL A 46 43.06 -8.02 10.07
CA VAL A 46 43.64 -8.99 9.12
C VAL A 46 43.45 -8.46 7.69
N LEU A 47 44.55 -7.99 7.10
CA LEU A 47 44.79 -8.04 5.67
C LEU A 47 45.35 -9.43 5.40
N ASP A 48 44.63 -10.24 4.62
CA ASP A 48 45.02 -11.48 3.96
C ASP A 48 43.76 -11.89 3.16
N ASP A 49 43.77 -12.46 1.97
CA ASP A 49 44.79 -12.81 1.01
C ASP A 49 43.98 -13.30 -0.21
N VAL A 50 44.64 -13.40 -1.35
CA VAL A 50 44.16 -13.99 -2.61
C VAL A 50 43.40 -15.31 -2.42
N GLY A 51 42.36 -15.55 -3.23
CA GLY A 51 41.63 -16.81 -3.17
C GLY A 51 40.55 -17.00 -4.23
N GLU A 52 41.00 -17.38 -5.42
CA GLU A 52 40.37 -18.42 -6.26
C GLU A 52 39.00 -18.15 -6.89
N GLU A 53 39.10 -17.83 -8.19
CA GLU A 53 38.22 -18.28 -9.25
C GLU A 53 37.74 -19.73 -8.99
N SER A 54 36.50 -19.90 -8.53
CA SER A 54 35.83 -21.20 -8.63
C SER A 54 34.96 -21.19 -9.87
N GLU A 55 35.52 -21.68 -10.99
CA GLU A 55 34.78 -22.41 -12.01
C GLU A 55 33.87 -23.40 -11.28
N ARG A 56 32.58 -23.09 -11.16
CA ARG A 56 31.60 -24.08 -10.73
C ARG A 56 31.05 -24.71 -11.97
N ASP A 57 31.56 -25.91 -12.20
CA ASP A 57 31.04 -26.96 -13.06
C ASP A 57 29.53 -26.85 -13.26
N GLU A 58 29.18 -26.74 -14.54
CA GLU A 58 27.87 -27.07 -15.08
C GLU A 58 27.57 -28.55 -14.79
N LEU A 59 27.04 -28.83 -13.61
CA LEU A 59 26.36 -30.10 -13.37
C LEU A 59 25.00 -30.05 -14.07
N GLU A 60 25.00 -30.57 -15.29
CA GLU A 60 23.84 -31.06 -16.04
C GLU A 60 23.04 -32.01 -15.14
N VAL A 61 22.05 -31.46 -14.42
CA VAL A 61 21.05 -32.28 -13.72
C VAL A 61 20.06 -32.75 -14.75
N GLU A 62 20.31 -33.94 -15.29
CA GLU A 62 19.34 -34.68 -16.08
C GLU A 62 17.99 -34.75 -15.34
N PRO A 63 16.87 -34.40 -16.00
CA PRO A 63 15.56 -34.47 -15.37
C PRO A 63 15.21 -35.93 -15.07
N PRO A 64 14.70 -36.25 -13.86
CA PRO A 64 14.18 -37.57 -13.59
C PRO A 64 12.97 -37.84 -14.50
N ASP A 65 13.11 -38.86 -15.32
CA ASP A 65 12.07 -39.53 -16.09
C ASP A 65 10.99 -40.06 -15.13
N VAL A 66 9.95 -39.25 -14.91
CA VAL A 66 8.80 -39.63 -14.08
C VAL A 66 7.82 -40.38 -14.97
N GLY A 67 7.90 -41.70 -14.84
CA GLY A 67 7.16 -42.70 -15.59
C GLY A 67 5.67 -42.45 -15.79
N ASP A 68 5.25 -42.84 -16.99
CA ASP A 68 3.89 -43.09 -17.44
C ASP A 68 3.11 -43.99 -16.47
N GLY A 69 2.39 -43.37 -15.54
CA GLY A 69 1.58 -44.03 -14.52
C GLY A 69 0.08 -43.89 -14.77
N GLN A 70 -0.44 -44.71 -15.68
CA GLN A 70 -1.79 -45.28 -15.68
C GLN A 70 -3.01 -44.34 -15.55
N SER A 71 -3.59 -44.11 -16.72
CA SER A 71 -4.99 -43.77 -16.98
C SER A 71 -5.98 -44.61 -16.15
N ASN A 72 -6.50 -44.05 -15.05
CA ASN A 72 -7.70 -44.57 -14.41
C ASN A 72 -8.91 -43.74 -14.83
N ASN A 73 -9.52 -44.24 -15.90
CA ASN A 73 -10.82 -43.88 -16.43
C ASN A 73 -11.88 -44.05 -15.31
N ARG A 74 -12.30 -42.95 -14.67
CA ARG A 74 -13.44 -42.93 -13.76
C ARG A 74 -14.54 -42.06 -14.35
N GLU A 75 -15.20 -42.62 -15.35
CA GLU A 75 -16.51 -42.18 -15.83
C GLU A 75 -17.53 -42.39 -14.70
N THR A 76 -17.70 -41.40 -13.83
CA THR A 76 -18.89 -41.30 -12.99
C THR A 76 -19.86 -40.33 -13.64
N ALA A 77 -20.96 -40.92 -14.10
CA ALA A 77 -22.17 -40.34 -14.67
C ALA A 77 -22.45 -38.85 -14.37
N SER A 78 -22.75 -38.16 -15.46
CA SER A 78 -23.17 -36.78 -15.59
C SER A 78 -24.41 -36.43 -14.75
N SER A 79 -24.24 -35.54 -13.76
CA SER A 79 -25.31 -34.63 -13.35
C SER A 79 -25.07 -33.29 -14.05
N SER A 80 -25.48 -33.21 -15.31
CA SER A 80 -25.40 -32.00 -16.15
C SER A 80 -26.44 -30.96 -15.75
N HIS A 81 -26.61 -30.69 -14.45
CA HIS A 81 -27.43 -29.59 -13.96
C HIS A 81 -26.67 -28.27 -14.13
N ASN A 82 -26.47 -27.86 -15.38
CA ASN A 82 -26.12 -26.47 -15.66
C ASN A 82 -27.32 -25.61 -15.26
N ARG A 83 -27.30 -25.07 -14.03
CA ARG A 83 -28.40 -24.25 -13.47
C ARG A 83 -28.61 -22.92 -14.20
N ASN A 84 -27.83 -22.64 -15.24
CA ASN A 84 -28.02 -21.50 -16.13
C ASN A 84 -27.95 -21.93 -17.62
N PRO A 85 -28.97 -22.64 -18.13
CA PRO A 85 -28.98 -23.17 -19.50
C PRO A 85 -28.94 -22.06 -20.56
N LEU A 86 -29.34 -20.83 -20.22
CA LEU A 86 -29.31 -19.69 -21.13
C LEU A 86 -28.01 -18.87 -21.05
N GLY A 87 -27.11 -19.18 -20.10
CA GLY A 87 -25.89 -18.40 -19.88
C GLY A 87 -26.12 -16.93 -19.52
N LYS A 88 -27.36 -16.51 -19.24
CA LYS A 88 -27.70 -15.12 -18.90
C LYS A 88 -27.18 -14.82 -17.50
N ASN A 89 -26.02 -14.19 -17.45
CA ASN A 89 -25.48 -13.58 -16.26
C ASN A 89 -26.41 -12.45 -15.81
N GLN A 90 -26.80 -12.44 -14.54
CA GLN A 90 -27.74 -11.46 -13.95
C GLN A 90 -27.16 -10.02 -13.88
N HIS A 91 -26.05 -9.76 -14.56
CA HIS A 91 -25.25 -8.55 -14.45
C HIS A 91 -25.06 -7.92 -15.83
N ALA A 92 -26.16 -7.57 -16.49
CA ALA A 92 -26.15 -6.98 -17.84
C ALA A 92 -25.26 -5.72 -17.96
N ASN A 93 -25.15 -4.95 -16.87
CA ASN A 93 -24.42 -3.68 -16.87
C ASN A 93 -22.95 -3.81 -16.42
N CYS A 94 -22.45 -5.02 -16.11
CA CYS A 94 -21.08 -5.18 -15.66
C CYS A 94 -20.15 -5.44 -16.85
N PRO A 95 -19.10 -4.62 -17.06
CA PRO A 95 -18.17 -4.83 -18.16
C PRO A 95 -17.48 -6.21 -18.14
N PRO A 96 -17.07 -6.73 -19.31
CA PRO A 96 -16.44 -8.03 -19.46
C PRO A 96 -15.09 -8.13 -18.73
N LYS A 97 -14.50 -9.34 -18.72
CA LYS A 97 -13.28 -9.58 -17.94
C LYS A 97 -12.12 -8.67 -18.32
N ASP A 98 -11.95 -8.49 -19.61
CA ASP A 98 -10.74 -7.94 -20.19
C ASP A 98 -10.99 -6.53 -20.77
N ASP A 99 -11.95 -5.80 -20.19
CA ASP A 99 -12.20 -4.41 -20.56
C ASP A 99 -11.00 -3.52 -20.15
N SER A 100 -10.29 -3.04 -21.16
CA SER A 100 -9.12 -2.17 -21.01
C SER A 100 -9.45 -0.84 -20.33
N ARG A 101 -10.67 -0.32 -20.47
CA ARG A 101 -11.10 0.93 -19.82
C ARG A 101 -11.14 0.78 -18.32
N VAL A 102 -11.66 -0.34 -17.83
CA VAL A 102 -11.70 -0.66 -16.40
C VAL A 102 -10.28 -0.81 -15.86
N ALA A 103 -9.41 -1.52 -16.58
CA ALA A 103 -8.03 -1.73 -16.16
C ALA A 103 -7.28 -0.39 -16.03
N SER A 104 -7.36 0.47 -17.05
CA SER A 104 -6.74 1.79 -17.05
C SER A 104 -7.24 2.69 -15.90
N ALA A 105 -8.55 2.75 -15.68
CA ALA A 105 -9.13 3.54 -14.59
C ALA A 105 -8.67 3.03 -13.20
N LEU A 106 -8.64 1.70 -13.01
CA LEU A 106 -8.17 1.12 -11.75
C LEU A 106 -6.68 1.41 -11.50
N MET A 107 -5.84 1.36 -12.54
CA MET A 107 -4.42 1.72 -12.44
C MET A 107 -4.23 3.20 -12.12
N GLU A 108 -5.04 4.08 -12.71
CA GLU A 108 -5.01 5.51 -12.43
C GLU A 108 -5.39 5.82 -10.98
N TYR A 109 -6.49 5.25 -10.47
CA TYR A 109 -6.87 5.41 -9.07
C TYR A 109 -5.85 4.83 -8.11
N HIS A 110 -5.18 3.74 -8.50
CA HIS A 110 -4.08 3.18 -7.73
C HIS A 110 -2.93 4.18 -7.59
N ARG A 111 -2.47 4.78 -8.70
CA ARG A 111 -1.43 5.83 -8.68
C ARG A 111 -1.80 7.03 -7.80
N ARG A 112 -3.09 7.42 -7.80
CA ARG A 112 -3.62 8.48 -6.91
C ARG A 112 -3.74 8.06 -5.43
N ASN A 113 -3.32 6.85 -5.07
CA ASN A 113 -3.43 6.25 -3.73
C ASN A 113 -4.88 6.08 -3.24
N ILE A 114 -5.82 5.88 -4.16
CA ILE A 114 -7.22 5.58 -3.85
C ILE A 114 -7.40 4.07 -3.89
N THR A 115 -7.47 3.45 -2.71
CA THR A 115 -7.51 1.98 -2.57
C THR A 115 -8.81 1.45 -1.96
N ASP A 116 -9.73 2.31 -1.52
CA ASP A 116 -11.04 1.86 -1.03
C ASP A 116 -11.96 1.46 -2.19
N ARG A 117 -12.34 0.19 -2.23
CA ARG A 117 -13.25 -0.38 -3.23
C ARG A 117 -14.61 0.32 -3.32
N ARG A 118 -15.12 0.88 -2.21
CA ARG A 118 -16.41 1.62 -2.21
C ARG A 118 -16.25 2.96 -2.91
N VAL A 119 -15.17 3.68 -2.59
CA VAL A 119 -14.84 4.96 -3.24
C VAL A 119 -14.58 4.75 -4.74
N ILE A 120 -13.79 3.74 -5.10
CA ILE A 120 -13.51 3.42 -6.51
C ILE A 120 -14.78 3.09 -7.29
N SER A 121 -15.72 2.33 -6.70
CA SER A 121 -17.01 2.01 -7.34
C SER A 121 -17.81 3.27 -7.67
N VAL A 122 -17.83 4.24 -6.76
CA VAL A 122 -18.48 5.55 -6.99
C VAL A 122 -17.75 6.34 -8.08
N LEU A 123 -16.42 6.40 -8.04
CA LEU A 123 -15.62 7.12 -9.04
C LEU A 123 -15.76 6.52 -10.45
N LEU A 124 -15.74 5.19 -10.58
CA LEU A 124 -15.96 4.50 -11.86
C LEU A 124 -17.31 4.86 -12.48
N SER A 125 -18.35 4.95 -11.64
CA SER A 125 -19.68 5.35 -12.08
C SER A 125 -19.75 6.82 -12.50
N GLN A 126 -19.10 7.72 -11.75
CA GLN A 126 -19.15 9.17 -11.96
C GLN A 126 -18.28 9.64 -13.12
N GLU A 127 -17.03 9.17 -13.18
CA GLU A 127 -16.02 9.66 -14.13
C GLU A 127 -16.06 8.87 -15.45
N HIS A 128 -16.36 7.57 -15.40
CA HIS A 128 -16.27 6.69 -16.57
C HIS A 128 -17.61 6.08 -17.02
N GLY A 129 -18.70 6.31 -16.26
CA GLY A 129 -20.01 5.71 -16.53
C GLY A 129 -20.06 4.20 -16.33
N ILE A 130 -19.12 3.63 -15.56
CA ILE A 130 -18.99 2.18 -15.38
C ILE A 130 -19.66 1.76 -14.07
N GLN A 131 -20.74 0.99 -14.17
CA GLN A 131 -21.44 0.44 -13.01
C GLN A 131 -20.79 -0.87 -12.56
N MET A 132 -20.14 -0.86 -11.39
CA MET A 132 -19.48 -2.05 -10.84
C MET A 132 -19.63 -2.11 -9.33
N SER A 133 -20.00 -3.29 -8.81
CA SER A 133 -20.10 -3.49 -7.37
C SER A 133 -18.72 -3.46 -6.68
N PRO A 134 -18.63 -3.02 -5.41
CA PRO A 134 -17.36 -3.00 -4.68
C PRO A 134 -16.67 -4.37 -4.59
N ALA A 135 -17.44 -5.46 -4.57
CA ALA A 135 -16.91 -6.82 -4.57
C ALA A 135 -16.24 -7.17 -5.91
N THR A 136 -16.83 -6.76 -7.04
CA THR A 136 -16.22 -6.95 -8.36
C THR A 136 -14.97 -6.07 -8.51
N VAL A 137 -15.00 -4.81 -8.06
CA VAL A 137 -13.80 -3.94 -8.03
C VAL A 137 -12.65 -4.62 -7.28
N ALA A 138 -12.91 -5.19 -6.10
CA ALA A 138 -11.88 -5.88 -5.33
C ALA A 138 -11.28 -7.09 -6.08
N ARG A 139 -12.11 -7.89 -6.76
CA ARG A 139 -11.65 -9.00 -7.61
C ARG A 139 -10.79 -8.52 -8.77
N ARG A 140 -11.22 -7.46 -9.47
CA ARG A 140 -10.50 -6.84 -10.60
C ARG A 140 -9.13 -6.31 -10.20
N ARG A 141 -9.07 -5.61 -9.07
CA ARG A 141 -7.80 -5.12 -8.53
C ARG A 141 -6.83 -6.24 -8.22
N ARG A 142 -7.33 -7.34 -7.64
CA ARG A 142 -6.50 -8.52 -7.35
C ARG A 142 -5.96 -9.17 -8.64
N SER A 143 -6.79 -9.31 -9.68
CA SER A 143 -6.33 -9.86 -10.96
C SER A 143 -5.29 -8.98 -11.67
N LEU A 144 -5.32 -7.66 -11.41
CA LEU A 144 -4.34 -6.71 -11.94
C LEU A 144 -3.11 -6.54 -11.03
N GLY A 145 -3.01 -7.26 -9.91
CA GLY A 145 -1.91 -7.10 -8.95
C GLY A 145 -1.91 -5.78 -8.16
N LEU A 146 -3.02 -5.03 -8.16
CA LEU A 146 -3.14 -3.71 -7.49
C LEU A 146 -3.38 -3.88 -5.98
N MET A 147 -2.31 -4.27 -5.28
CA MET A 147 -2.27 -4.59 -3.85
C MET A 147 -2.37 -3.33 -2.96
N ALA A 148 -2.68 -3.50 -1.67
CA ALA A 148 -2.65 -2.41 -0.70
C ALA A 148 -1.25 -2.23 -0.11
N SER A 149 -0.97 -1.05 0.45
CA SER A 149 0.36 -0.68 0.97
C SER A 149 0.98 -1.69 1.94
N GLY A 150 0.18 -2.29 2.82
CA GLY A 150 0.67 -3.30 3.77
C GLY A 150 1.21 -4.57 3.11
N VAL A 151 0.54 -5.05 2.06
CA VAL A 151 0.98 -6.24 1.31
C VAL A 151 2.19 -5.90 0.46
N THR A 152 2.12 -4.81 -0.29
CA THR A 152 3.21 -4.34 -1.15
C THR A 152 4.48 -4.09 -0.34
N THR A 153 4.41 -3.43 0.81
CA THR A 153 5.60 -3.18 1.66
C THR A 153 6.28 -4.46 2.15
N ARG A 154 5.51 -5.53 2.37
CA ARG A 154 6.06 -6.84 2.79
C ARG A 154 6.68 -7.60 1.62
N GLN A 155 6.08 -7.50 0.43
CA GLN A 155 6.53 -8.21 -0.77
C GLN A 155 7.67 -7.50 -1.51
N THR A 156 7.74 -6.17 -1.46
CA THR A 156 8.80 -5.41 -2.12
C THR A 156 10.13 -5.60 -1.37
N PRO A 157 11.23 -5.95 -2.08
CA PRO A 157 12.56 -6.09 -1.49
C PRO A 157 13.00 -4.85 -0.73
N GLU A 158 13.72 -5.03 0.38
CA GLU A 158 14.10 -3.92 1.23
C GLU A 158 14.98 -2.88 0.52
N THR A 159 15.92 -3.33 -0.29
CA THR A 159 16.79 -2.47 -1.11
C THR A 159 15.98 -1.52 -2.00
N VAL A 160 14.98 -2.04 -2.71
CA VAL A 160 14.09 -1.25 -3.57
C VAL A 160 13.29 -0.24 -2.75
N LYS A 161 12.74 -0.63 -1.60
CA LYS A 161 11.98 0.29 -0.75
C LYS A 161 12.85 1.45 -0.25
N ARG A 162 14.09 1.15 0.17
CA ARG A 162 15.05 2.17 0.64
C ARG A 162 15.40 3.13 -0.49
N GLN A 163 15.67 2.61 -1.68
CA GLN A 163 15.96 3.42 -2.86
C GLN A 163 14.80 4.36 -3.19
N LEU A 164 13.56 3.86 -3.24
CA LEU A 164 12.38 4.69 -3.50
C LEU A 164 12.23 5.85 -2.51
N VAL A 165 12.53 5.63 -1.24
CA VAL A 165 12.48 6.70 -0.23
C VAL A 165 13.65 7.67 -0.40
N ALA A 166 14.86 7.17 -0.63
CA ALA A 166 16.05 7.98 -0.85
C ALA A 166 15.91 8.90 -2.07
N ASP A 167 15.41 8.39 -3.20
CA ASP A 167 15.18 9.15 -4.42
C ASP A 167 14.21 10.32 -4.19
N GLN A 168 13.13 10.09 -3.44
CA GLN A 168 12.16 11.13 -3.11
C GLN A 168 12.69 12.13 -2.08
N MET A 169 13.51 11.69 -1.13
CA MET A 169 14.17 12.59 -0.19
C MET A 169 15.21 13.48 -0.91
N ALA A 170 15.94 12.94 -1.88
CA ALA A 170 16.89 13.70 -2.69
C ALA A 170 16.20 14.80 -3.51
N ARG A 171 14.98 14.55 -4.00
CA ARG A 171 14.16 15.57 -4.68
C ARG A 171 13.64 16.66 -3.74
N ASP A 172 13.47 16.35 -2.46
CA ASP A 172 13.06 17.29 -1.42
C ASP A 172 14.26 17.99 -0.78
N SER A 173 14.97 18.80 -1.56
CA SER A 173 16.16 19.54 -1.11
C SER A 173 15.92 20.46 0.08
N LEU A 174 14.68 20.95 0.25
CA LEU A 174 14.28 21.82 1.37
C LEU A 174 13.86 21.05 2.62
N GLY A 175 13.79 19.72 2.54
CA GLY A 175 13.37 18.86 3.64
C GLY A 175 11.96 19.14 4.15
N ARG A 176 11.03 19.53 3.27
CA ARG A 176 9.65 19.90 3.65
C ARG A 176 8.68 18.74 3.59
N TYR A 177 9.02 17.65 2.93
CA TYR A 177 8.10 16.55 2.69
C TYR A 177 8.13 15.60 3.89
N GLY A 178 6.98 15.48 4.54
CA GLY A 178 6.77 14.47 5.57
C GLY A 178 6.43 13.09 4.98
N PRO A 179 6.36 12.04 5.81
CA PRO A 179 6.13 10.66 5.36
C PRO A 179 4.88 10.49 4.50
N ARG A 180 3.78 11.18 4.82
CA ARG A 180 2.54 11.13 4.02
C ARG A 180 2.71 11.70 2.61
N ARG A 181 3.51 12.77 2.47
CA ARG A 181 3.72 13.41 1.17
C ARG A 181 4.66 12.56 0.31
N ILE A 182 5.75 12.06 0.91
CA ILE A 182 6.66 11.12 0.24
C ILE A 182 5.90 9.86 -0.20
N GLN A 183 5.06 9.28 0.67
CA GLN A 183 4.23 8.12 0.30
C GLN A 183 3.39 8.40 -0.95
N LYS A 184 2.76 9.58 -1.01
CA LYS A 184 1.92 9.99 -2.13
C LYS A 184 2.74 10.16 -3.42
N THR A 185 3.90 10.81 -3.36
CA THR A 185 4.75 11.00 -4.56
C THR A 185 5.31 9.67 -5.07
N ILE A 186 5.74 8.76 -4.18
CA ILE A 186 6.15 7.39 -4.59
C ILE A 186 5.01 6.69 -5.33
N SER A 187 3.79 6.70 -4.79
CA SER A 187 2.66 6.03 -5.43
C SER A 187 2.27 6.65 -6.77
N GLU A 188 2.35 7.98 -6.89
CA GLU A 188 1.98 8.69 -8.12
C GLU A 188 2.97 8.38 -9.25
N GLU A 189 4.27 8.33 -8.94
CA GLU A 189 5.32 8.15 -9.94
C GLU A 189 5.54 6.68 -10.30
N THR A 190 5.58 5.80 -9.30
CA THR A 190 5.97 4.39 -9.50
C THR A 190 4.79 3.42 -9.46
N GLY A 191 3.66 3.83 -8.90
CA GLY A 191 2.54 2.93 -8.60
C GLY A 191 2.80 1.98 -7.42
N VAL A 192 3.95 2.08 -6.74
CA VAL A 192 4.27 1.24 -5.57
C VAL A 192 3.74 1.90 -4.29
N HIS A 193 3.00 1.14 -3.49
CA HIS A 193 2.47 1.62 -2.22
C HIS A 193 3.30 1.11 -1.05
N LEU A 194 4.01 2.01 -0.39
CA LEU A 194 4.69 1.70 0.88
C LEU A 194 3.84 2.16 2.07
N THR A 195 3.99 1.52 3.24
CA THR A 195 3.32 1.98 4.46
C THR A 195 3.98 3.25 4.99
N ARG A 196 3.16 4.16 5.51
CA ARG A 196 3.62 5.42 6.10
C ARG A 196 4.66 5.19 7.20
N ASP A 197 4.42 4.21 8.05
CA ASP A 197 5.27 3.98 9.23
C ASP A 197 6.63 3.42 8.84
N TRP A 198 6.69 2.58 7.79
CA TRP A 198 7.95 2.12 7.22
C TRP A 198 8.75 3.28 6.63
N ILE A 199 8.10 4.15 5.82
CA ILE A 199 8.73 5.36 5.28
C ILE A 199 9.24 6.26 6.41
N ALA A 200 8.44 6.49 7.45
CA ALA A 200 8.81 7.36 8.56
C ALA A 200 10.04 6.84 9.30
N ASN A 201 10.13 5.53 9.52
CA ASN A 201 11.30 4.90 10.13
C ASN A 201 12.53 5.04 9.24
N GLU A 202 12.39 4.85 7.92
CA GLU A 202 13.50 4.96 6.99
C GLU A 202 14.01 6.40 6.88
N MET A 203 13.11 7.38 6.77
CA MET A 203 13.48 8.81 6.80
C MET A 203 14.25 9.19 8.08
N ARG A 204 13.88 8.60 9.23
CA ARG A 204 14.56 8.86 10.51
C ARG A 204 15.97 8.28 10.53
N LYS A 205 16.22 7.15 9.87
CA LYS A 205 17.57 6.56 9.76
C LYS A 205 18.47 7.39 8.85
N VAL A 206 17.94 7.81 7.69
CA VAL A 206 18.69 8.57 6.68
C VAL A 206 19.01 9.98 7.16
N ASP A 207 18.04 10.68 7.75
CA ASP A 207 18.20 12.05 8.22
C ASP A 207 17.41 12.29 9.54
N PRO A 208 17.98 11.90 10.70
CA PRO A 208 17.30 12.06 11.99
C PRO A 208 17.07 13.52 12.37
N LYS A 209 17.99 14.43 11.97
CA LYS A 209 17.90 15.86 12.27
C LYS A 209 16.77 16.50 11.46
N GLY A 210 16.75 16.30 10.14
CA GLY A 210 15.70 16.83 9.28
C GLY A 210 14.34 16.20 9.57
N PHE A 211 14.27 14.93 9.96
CA PHE A 211 13.02 14.31 10.39
C PHE A 211 12.40 15.03 11.59
N THR A 212 13.23 15.41 12.57
CA THR A 212 12.77 16.16 13.75
C THR A 212 12.25 17.53 13.34
N LEU A 213 12.96 18.26 12.49
CA LEU A 213 12.53 19.57 11.98
C LEU A 213 11.20 19.51 11.21
N ARG A 214 10.92 18.39 10.53
CA ARG A 214 9.67 18.15 9.76
C ARG A 214 8.44 17.88 10.63
N HIS A 215 8.59 17.60 11.92
CA HIS A 215 7.47 17.14 12.75
C HIS A 215 6.37 18.22 12.89
N PRO A 216 5.07 17.89 12.70
CA PRO A 216 3.99 18.89 12.73
C PRO A 216 3.87 19.62 14.07
N ALA A 217 4.26 18.99 15.18
CA ALA A 217 4.29 19.65 16.49
C ALA A 217 5.33 20.78 16.58
N ASN A 218 6.35 20.79 15.71
CA ASN A 218 7.32 21.88 15.62
C ASN A 218 6.80 23.07 14.79
N ARG A 219 5.61 22.94 14.20
CA ARG A 219 4.94 24.06 13.55
C ARG A 219 4.41 24.99 14.63
N LYS A 220 5.20 26.02 14.96
CA LYS A 220 4.80 27.13 15.83
C LYS A 220 3.40 27.60 15.41
N SER A 221 2.39 27.35 16.23
CA SER A 221 1.01 27.78 15.97
C SER A 221 1.02 29.30 15.87
N ARG A 222 0.84 29.82 14.65
CA ARG A 222 0.96 31.25 14.41
C ARG A 222 -0.34 31.96 14.80
N ARG A 223 -0.22 32.70 15.91
CA ARG A 223 -1.00 33.85 16.42
C ARG A 223 -2.52 33.69 16.51
N GLN A 224 -2.98 33.65 17.77
CA GLN A 224 -4.27 34.16 18.23
C GLN A 224 -4.58 35.47 17.48
N GLN A 225 -5.69 35.50 16.74
CA GLN A 225 -6.20 36.74 16.18
C GLN A 225 -6.69 37.59 17.35
N SER A 226 -6.16 38.81 17.48
CA SER A 226 -6.66 39.79 18.45
C SER A 226 -8.13 40.11 18.14
N PRO A 227 -9.02 40.10 19.15
CA PRO A 227 -10.42 40.45 18.94
C PRO A 227 -10.54 41.92 18.56
N THR A 228 -11.24 42.21 17.46
CA THR A 228 -11.73 43.53 17.07
C THR A 228 -12.96 43.90 17.87
#